data_AF-D3NY92-F1
#
_entry.id   AF-D3NY92-F1
#
_cell.length_a   1.000
_cell.length_b   1.000
_cell.length_c   1.000
_cell.angle_alpha   90.00
_cell.angle_beta   90.00
_cell.angle_gamma   90.00
#
_symmetry.space_group_name_H-M   'P 1'
#
loop_
_entity.id
_entity.type
_entity.pdbx_description
1 polymer ?
#
loop_
_entity_poly.entity_id
_entity_poly.type
_entity_poly.pdbx_seq_one_letter_code
_entity_poly.pdbx_strand_id
1 'polypeptide(L)'
;MKPFVKRQKNDAADAEAIAEAARRPNLRFVAVKSAEHQARAVTFRTHQCFVKQRTQLINALRGHLAEFGVIAPGGATNVKRLEQATREEGTDLPAVVRDGPLLPRTDCGSDDQDRRVGSAAATGVPHG
;
A
#
# COMPACT_ATOMS: atom_id res chain seq x y z
N MET A 1 33.80 -3.47 16.52
CA MET A 1 32.38 -3.40 16.92
C MET A 1 32.15 -2.06 17.59
N LYS A 2 31.34 -1.16 17.02
CA LYS A 2 31.07 0.15 17.63
C LYS A 2 29.91 0.00 18.63
N PRO A 3 30.08 0.44 19.89
CA PRO A 3 29.14 0.15 20.97
C PRO A 3 27.90 1.06 20.92
N PHE A 4 26.85 0.59 21.57
CA PHE A 4 25.50 1.14 21.67
C PHE A 4 25.45 2.68 21.75
N VAL A 5 25.00 3.32 20.66
CA VAL A 5 24.76 4.77 20.62
C VAL A 5 23.49 5.07 21.40
N LYS A 6 23.64 5.65 22.60
CA LYS A 6 22.52 6.22 23.37
C LYS A 6 21.92 7.35 22.53
N ARG A 7 20.73 7.09 21.97
CA ARG A 7 19.83 7.96 21.19
C ARG A 7 20.34 9.40 21.00
N GLN A 8 20.53 9.79 19.74
CA GLN A 8 20.24 11.16 19.30
C GLN A 8 18.77 11.47 19.63
N LYS A 9 18.52 11.94 20.84
CA LYS A 9 17.32 12.71 21.17
C LYS A 9 17.60 14.13 20.67
N ASN A 10 17.42 14.33 19.37
CA ASN A 10 17.53 15.65 18.73
C ASN A 10 16.42 16.61 19.18
N ASP A 11 15.48 16.18 20.01
CA ASP A 11 14.34 16.98 20.48
C ASP A 11 14.75 18.36 21.05
N ALA A 12 15.88 18.47 21.77
CA ALA A 12 16.34 19.75 22.33
C ALA A 12 16.93 20.69 21.27
N ALA A 13 17.77 20.16 20.38
CA ALA A 13 18.35 20.92 19.28
C ALA A 13 17.30 21.31 18.22
N ASP A 14 16.34 20.42 17.97
CA ASP A 14 15.19 20.66 17.09
C ASP A 14 14.25 21.71 17.69
N ALA A 15 13.99 21.66 19.01
CA ALA A 15 13.20 22.68 19.69
C ALA A 15 13.88 24.05 19.66
N GLU A 16 15.20 24.10 19.87
CA GLU A 16 15.97 25.34 19.77
C GLU A 16 15.96 25.90 18.34
N ALA A 17 16.14 25.04 17.33
CA ALA A 17 16.05 25.44 15.93
C ALA A 17 14.65 25.95 15.54
N ILE A 18 13.58 25.32 16.05
CA ILE A 18 12.19 25.77 15.84
C ILE A 18 11.95 27.11 16.53
N ALA A 19 12.40 27.28 17.78
CA ALA A 19 12.26 28.52 18.53
C ALA A 19 13.04 29.68 17.88
N GLU A 20 14.25 29.40 17.38
CA GLU A 20 15.07 30.38 16.68
C GLU A 20 14.48 30.75 15.33
N ALA A 21 13.99 29.77 14.56
CA ALA A 21 13.26 30.04 13.32
C ALA A 21 12.05 30.92 13.60
N ALA A 22 11.21 30.57 14.58
CA ALA A 22 9.98 31.29 14.95
C ALA A 22 10.21 32.79 15.28
N ARG A 23 11.40 33.14 15.75
CA ARG A 23 11.80 34.52 16.07
C ARG A 23 12.25 35.34 14.85
N ARG A 24 12.47 34.73 13.68
CA ARG A 24 12.93 35.45 12.48
C ARG A 24 11.77 36.24 11.84
N PRO A 25 11.95 37.55 11.58
CA PRO A 25 10.88 38.43 11.08
C PRO A 25 10.39 38.12 9.66
N ASN A 26 11.16 37.33 8.88
CA ASN A 26 10.84 36.97 7.49
C ASN A 26 10.23 35.56 7.34
N LEU A 27 9.72 34.96 8.41
CA LEU A 27 8.99 33.70 8.30
C LEU A 27 7.62 33.93 7.64
N ARG A 28 7.45 33.41 6.43
CA ARG A 28 6.10 33.25 5.86
C ARG A 28 5.35 32.17 6.64
N PHE A 29 4.29 32.55 7.33
CA PHE A 29 3.36 31.60 7.94
C PHE A 29 2.70 30.76 6.85
N VAL A 30 2.74 29.43 7.01
CA VAL A 30 1.97 28.49 6.19
C VAL A 30 0.57 28.44 6.76
N ALA A 31 -0.44 28.61 5.91
CA ALA A 31 -1.83 28.47 6.33
C ALA A 31 -2.06 27.07 6.93
N VAL A 32 -2.77 27.03 8.07
CA VAL A 32 -3.18 25.76 8.67
C VAL A 32 -3.97 24.96 7.63
N LYS A 33 -3.54 23.73 7.39
CA LYS A 33 -4.16 22.86 6.38
C LYS A 33 -5.64 22.72 6.71
N SER A 34 -6.52 23.07 5.78
CA SER A 34 -7.96 22.92 6.01
C SER A 34 -8.30 21.45 6.29
N ALA A 35 -9.31 21.23 7.13
CA ALA A 35 -9.78 19.90 7.48
C ALA A 35 -10.12 19.07 6.22
N GLU A 36 -10.70 19.71 5.20
CA GLU A 36 -11.00 19.07 3.92
C GLU A 36 -9.75 18.60 3.16
N HIS A 37 -8.70 19.43 3.08
CA HIS A 37 -7.44 19.03 2.44
C HIS A 37 -6.74 17.90 3.21
N GLN A 38 -6.83 17.92 4.54
CA GLN A 38 -6.31 16.84 5.38
C GLN A 38 -7.10 15.55 5.18
N ALA A 39 -8.44 15.61 5.16
CA ALA A 39 -9.30 14.47 4.92
C ALA A 39 -9.03 13.80 3.57
N ARG A 40 -8.96 14.59 2.49
CA ARG A 40 -8.61 14.08 1.14
C ARG A 40 -7.23 13.39 1.14
N ALA A 41 -6.25 13.97 1.83
CA ALA A 41 -4.92 13.38 1.93
C ALA A 41 -4.89 12.08 2.76
N VAL A 42 -5.75 11.94 3.76
CA VAL A 42 -5.89 10.68 4.52
C VAL A 42 -6.51 9.62 3.62
N THR A 43 -7.66 9.89 3.01
CA THR A 43 -8.34 8.92 2.12
C THR A 43 -7.43 8.44 1.00
N PHE A 44 -6.71 9.34 0.34
CA PHE A 44 -5.78 8.98 -0.73
C PHE A 44 -4.64 8.09 -0.24
N ARG A 45 -4.01 8.43 0.89
CA ARG A 45 -2.91 7.62 1.46
C ARG A 45 -3.40 6.25 1.93
N THR A 46 -4.58 6.18 2.52
CA THR A 46 -5.22 4.91 2.92
C THR A 46 -5.47 4.02 1.70
N HIS A 47 -6.03 4.58 0.63
CA HIS A 47 -6.22 3.86 -0.63
C HIS A 47 -4.90 3.36 -1.21
N GLN A 48 -3.87 4.22 -1.28
CA GLN A 48 -2.53 3.82 -1.72
C GLN A 48 -1.93 2.70 -0.86
N CYS A 49 -2.17 2.72 0.44
CA CYS A 49 -1.73 1.67 1.35
C CYS A 49 -2.37 0.32 0.97
N PHE A 50 -3.70 0.30 0.79
CA PHE A 50 -4.42 -0.92 0.43
C PHE A 50 -4.02 -1.47 -0.94
N VAL A 51 -3.81 -0.62 -1.94
CA VAL A 51 -3.32 -1.05 -3.26
C VAL A 51 -1.94 -1.72 -3.17
N LYS A 52 -1.03 -1.14 -2.37
CA LYS A 52 0.30 -1.70 -2.15
C LYS A 52 0.23 -3.02 -1.39
N GLN A 53 -0.55 -3.10 -0.32
CA GLN A 53 -0.74 -4.32 0.46
C GLN A 53 -1.36 -5.42 -0.39
N ARG A 54 -2.40 -5.12 -1.18
CA ARG A 54 -3.01 -6.05 -2.14
C ARG A 54 -1.95 -6.62 -3.09
N THR A 55 -1.13 -5.76 -3.68
CA THR A 55 -0.07 -6.19 -4.61
C THR A 55 0.99 -7.05 -3.93
N GLN A 56 1.40 -6.69 -2.70
CA GLN A 56 2.37 -7.46 -1.91
C GLN A 56 1.84 -8.86 -1.58
N LEU A 57 0.58 -8.98 -1.14
CA LEU A 57 -0.05 -10.26 -0.83
C LEU A 57 -0.17 -11.15 -2.08
N ILE A 58 -0.55 -10.59 -3.22
CA ILE A 58 -0.63 -11.33 -4.48
C ILE A 58 0.74 -11.84 -4.92
N ASN A 59 1.79 -11.02 -4.79
CA ASN A 59 3.14 -11.43 -5.12
C ASN A 59 3.69 -12.50 -4.16
N ALA A 60 3.37 -12.40 -2.86
CA ALA A 60 3.74 -13.41 -1.87
C ALA A 60 3.06 -14.75 -2.18
N LEU A 61 1.74 -14.75 -2.41
CA LEU A 61 0.99 -15.93 -2.81
C LEU A 61 1.59 -16.58 -4.06
N ARG A 62 1.90 -15.78 -5.08
CA ARG A 62 2.53 -16.26 -6.31
C ARG A 62 3.91 -16.86 -6.06
N GLY A 63 4.70 -16.27 -5.17
CA GLY A 63 6.00 -16.80 -4.77
C GLY A 63 5.87 -18.16 -4.10
N HIS A 64 4.98 -18.28 -3.12
CA HIS A 64 4.74 -19.53 -2.41
C HIS A 64 4.21 -20.63 -3.33
N LEU A 65 3.27 -20.32 -4.23
CA LEU A 65 2.74 -21.27 -5.19
C LEU A 65 3.81 -21.70 -6.23
N ALA A 66 4.74 -20.81 -6.58
CA ALA A 66 5.84 -21.14 -7.48
C ALA A 66 6.83 -22.15 -6.86
N GLU A 67 6.98 -22.19 -5.54
CA GLU A 67 7.78 -23.21 -4.84
C GLU A 67 7.23 -24.64 -5.08
N PHE A 68 5.93 -24.76 -5.38
CA PHE A 68 5.25 -26.01 -5.72
C PHE A 68 5.02 -26.17 -7.23
N GLY A 69 5.72 -25.41 -8.07
CA GLY A 69 5.67 -25.52 -9.53
C GLY A 69 4.50 -24.77 -10.20
N VAL A 70 3.69 -24.03 -9.46
CA VAL A 70 2.59 -23.24 -10.02
C VAL A 70 3.09 -21.85 -10.43
N ILE A 71 3.38 -21.69 -11.72
CA ILE A 71 3.89 -20.44 -12.29
C ILE A 71 2.73 -19.66 -12.94
N ALA A 72 2.48 -18.44 -12.45
CA ALA A 72 1.46 -17.55 -13.01
C ALA A 72 2.04 -16.16 -13.38
N PRO A 73 1.48 -15.47 -14.38
CA PRO A 73 1.83 -14.09 -14.68
C PRO A 73 1.47 -13.14 -13.52
N GLY A 74 2.22 -12.05 -13.37
CA GLY A 74 1.98 -11.06 -12.32
C GLY A 74 0.72 -10.22 -12.55
N GLY A 75 0.27 -9.53 -11.50
CA GLY A 75 -0.83 -8.58 -11.57
C GLY A 75 -2.15 -9.09 -10.98
N ALA A 76 -2.99 -8.15 -10.56
CA ALA A 76 -4.21 -8.44 -9.81
C ALA A 76 -5.27 -9.23 -10.60
N THR A 77 -5.28 -9.10 -11.93
CA THR A 77 -6.21 -9.84 -12.81
C THR A 77 -6.00 -11.36 -12.75
N ASN A 78 -4.79 -11.81 -12.36
CA ASN A 78 -4.42 -13.23 -12.37
C ASN A 78 -4.72 -13.95 -11.04
N VAL A 79 -5.30 -13.27 -10.05
CA VAL A 79 -5.63 -13.88 -8.75
C VAL A 79 -6.62 -15.03 -8.90
N LYS A 80 -7.65 -14.89 -9.75
CA LYS A 80 -8.60 -15.98 -10.04
C LYS A 80 -7.94 -17.21 -10.65
N ARG A 81 -6.88 -17.01 -11.43
CA ARG A 81 -6.09 -18.10 -12.02
C ARG A 81 -5.26 -18.82 -10.96
N LEU A 82 -4.67 -18.08 -10.01
CA LEU A 82 -3.98 -18.66 -8.85
C LEU A 82 -4.94 -19.45 -7.95
N GLU A 83 -6.15 -18.92 -7.75
CA GLU A 83 -7.21 -19.59 -7.00
C GLU A 83 -7.60 -20.92 -7.64
N GLN A 84 -7.80 -20.92 -8.96
CA GLN A 84 -8.13 -22.13 -9.70
C GLN A 84 -7.00 -23.18 -9.63
N ALA A 85 -5.74 -22.76 -9.81
CA ALA A 85 -4.59 -23.65 -9.75
C ALA A 85 -4.39 -24.34 -8.38
N THR A 86 -4.92 -23.73 -7.31
CA THR A 86 -4.88 -24.31 -5.96
C THR A 86 -5.96 -25.38 -5.76
N ARG A 87 -7.04 -25.34 -6.55
CA ARG A 87 -8.18 -26.28 -6.48
C ARG A 87 -8.06 -27.47 -7.45
N GLU A 88 -7.25 -27.33 -8.50
CA GLU A 88 -7.04 -28.40 -9.47
C GLU A 88 -6.31 -29.59 -8.83
N GLU A 89 -6.81 -30.81 -9.04
CA GLU A 89 -6.22 -32.01 -8.44
C GLU A 89 -4.84 -32.38 -9.03
N GLY A 90 -4.53 -31.86 -10.22
CA GLY A 90 -3.31 -32.18 -10.98
C GLY A 90 -2.06 -31.35 -10.65
N THR A 91 -2.15 -30.38 -9.75
CA THR A 91 -0.98 -29.67 -9.22
C THR A 91 -0.39 -30.47 -8.06
N ASP A 92 0.94 -30.59 -7.98
CA ASP A 92 1.65 -31.31 -6.92
C ASP A 92 1.71 -30.49 -5.61
N LEU A 93 0.58 -29.89 -5.26
CA LEU A 93 0.40 -29.10 -4.06
C LEU A 93 0.09 -30.04 -2.89
N PRO A 94 0.81 -29.95 -1.76
CA PRO A 94 0.44 -30.67 -0.55
C PRO A 94 -0.97 -30.30 -0.09
N ALA A 95 -1.72 -31.27 0.46
CA ALA A 95 -3.11 -31.07 0.90
C ALA A 95 -3.26 -29.89 1.88
N VAL A 96 -2.29 -29.67 2.78
CA VAL A 96 -2.27 -28.54 3.71
C VAL A 96 -2.26 -27.17 3.02
N VAL A 97 -1.66 -27.07 1.83
CA VAL A 97 -1.66 -25.84 1.03
C VAL A 97 -2.98 -25.70 0.26
N ARG A 98 -3.60 -26.81 -0.17
CA ARG A 98 -4.91 -26.77 -0.85
C ARG A 98 -6.06 -26.39 0.10
N ASP A 99 -6.05 -26.97 1.30
CA ASP A 99 -7.10 -26.81 2.31
C ASP A 99 -6.87 -25.58 3.22
N GLY A 100 -5.68 -24.97 3.11
CA GLY A 100 -5.31 -23.79 3.88
C GLY A 100 -6.08 -22.54 3.43
N PRO A 101 -6.29 -21.56 4.33
CA PRO A 101 -6.92 -20.29 3.98
C PRO A 101 -5.94 -19.36 3.23
N LEU A 102 -5.34 -19.84 2.15
CA LEU A 102 -4.42 -19.04 1.33
C LEU A 102 -5.14 -17.91 0.60
N LEU A 103 -6.45 -18.04 0.40
CA LEU A 103 -7.30 -17.00 -0.17
C LEU A 103 -8.54 -16.80 0.71
N PRO A 104 -8.93 -15.56 1.02
CA PRO A 104 -10.28 -15.29 1.50
C PRO A 104 -11.25 -15.80 0.44
N ARG A 105 -12.35 -16.45 0.87
CA ARG A 105 -13.41 -16.86 -0.06
C ARG A 105 -13.84 -15.63 -0.85
N THR A 106 -13.72 -15.72 -2.18
CA THR A 106 -13.95 -14.61 -3.11
C THR A 106 -15.43 -14.52 -3.47
N ASP A 107 -16.30 -14.49 -2.47
CA ASP A 107 -17.68 -14.05 -2.61
C ASP A 107 -17.77 -12.53 -2.47
N CYS A 108 -17.03 -11.75 -3.28
CA CYS A 108 -17.27 -10.30 -3.36
C CYS A 108 -16.74 -9.65 -4.66
N GLY A 109 -17.65 -9.04 -5.42
CA GLY A 109 -17.43 -8.41 -6.73
C GLY A 109 -16.73 -7.04 -6.70
N SER A 110 -15.50 -6.96 -6.21
CA SER A 110 -14.71 -5.71 -6.15
C SER A 110 -13.72 -5.49 -7.29
N ASP A 111 -13.50 -6.47 -8.17
CA ASP A 111 -12.47 -6.39 -9.23
C ASP A 111 -12.73 -5.33 -10.31
N ASP A 112 -13.97 -4.82 -10.45
CA ASP A 112 -14.33 -3.83 -11.48
C ASP A 112 -14.03 -2.38 -11.09
N GLN A 113 -13.84 -2.08 -9.80
CA GLN A 113 -13.69 -0.69 -9.32
C GLN A 113 -12.30 -0.09 -9.56
N ASP A 114 -11.24 -0.92 -9.53
CA ASP A 114 -9.85 -0.43 -9.73
C ASP A 114 -9.57 0.08 -11.15
N ARG A 115 -10.33 -0.40 -12.16
CA ARG A 115 -10.17 0.07 -13.55
C ARG A 115 -10.67 1.49 -13.77
N ARG A 116 -11.63 1.97 -12.98
CA ARG A 116 -12.27 3.29 -13.20
C ARG A 116 -11.48 4.45 -12.60
N VAL A 117 -10.68 4.22 -11.56
CA VAL A 117 -9.94 5.30 -10.88
C VAL A 117 -8.79 5.85 -11.73
N GLY A 118 -8.23 5.04 -12.65
CA GLY A 118 -7.17 5.48 -13.57
C GLY A 118 -7.61 6.40 -14.71
N SER A 119 -8.92 6.48 -15.01
CA SER A 119 -9.46 7.27 -16.13
C SER A 119 -9.96 8.67 -15.74
N ALA A 120 -10.11 8.96 -14.44
CA ALA A 120 -10.73 10.21 -13.97
C ALA A 120 -9.72 11.32 -13.60
N ALA A 121 -8.40 11.09 -13.77
CA ALA A 121 -7.37 12.08 -13.44
C ALA A 121 -7.03 13.07 -14.59
N ALA A 122 -7.82 13.10 -15.67
CA ALA A 122 -7.54 13.88 -16.88
C ALA A 122 -8.67 14.86 -17.28
N THR A 123 -9.32 15.50 -16.31
CA THR A 123 -10.22 16.64 -16.61
C THR A 123 -9.86 17.83 -15.74
N GLY A 124 -9.47 18.90 -16.43
CA GLY A 124 -8.74 20.04 -15.89
C GLY A 124 -9.53 20.88 -14.89
N VAL A 125 -8.76 21.55 -14.04
CA VAL A 125 -9.21 22.67 -13.22
C VAL A 125 -8.96 23.94 -14.04
N PRO A 126 -9.99 24.70 -14.48
CA PRO A 126 -9.79 26.02 -15.07
C PRO A 126 -9.48 27.02 -13.94
N HIS A 127 -8.33 27.70 -14.04
CA HIS A 127 -8.06 28.89 -13.26
C HIS A 127 -8.78 30.08 -13.90
N GLY A 128 -9.69 30.71 -13.16
CA GLY A 128 -10.12 32.10 -13.35
C GLY A 128 -9.43 33.00 -12.34
#